data_AF-A0A820NXT3-F1
#
_entry.id   AF-A0A820NXT3-F1
#
_cell.length_a   1.000
_cell.length_b   1.000
_cell.length_c   1.000
_cell.angle_alpha   90.00
_cell.angle_beta   90.00
_cell.angle_gamma   90.00
#
_symmetry.space_group_name_H-M   'P 1'
#
loop_
_entity.id
_entity.type
_entity.pdbx_description
1 polymer ?
#
loop_
_entity_poly.entity_id
_entity_poly.type
_entity_poly.pdbx_seq_one_letter_code
_entity_poly.pdbx_strand_id
1 'polypeptide(L)'
;ALEADIYGNVNSTHVLGSSMMNGIGGSGDFTRNAYSSIFMTPSIAKGGKFSAFVPMVSHVDHNEHSVQIIISEQGLANLRAQSPKQGAKLIIEKCAHPMYRDLLRDYFKQAQRASFGQHTPHDLKQALSWHVRLQETGSMHPDYQKLENIIEESQRN
;
A
#
# COMPACT_ATOMS: atom_id res chain seq x y z
N ALA A 1 -0.54 1.92 -10.28
CA ALA A 1 -0.39 0.74 -9.40
C ALA A 1 -1.77 0.32 -8.90
N LEU A 2 -2.03 -0.97 -8.75
CA LEU A 2 -3.22 -1.46 -8.06
C LEU A 2 -3.07 -1.26 -6.54
N GLU A 3 -1.93 -1.68 -6.01
CA GLU A 3 -1.48 -1.41 -4.65
C GLU A 3 0.05 -1.37 -4.62
N ALA A 4 0.59 -0.70 -3.60
CA ALA A 4 2.00 -0.72 -3.26
C ALA A 4 2.14 -1.02 -1.77
N ASP A 5 3.17 -1.76 -1.38
CA ASP A 5 3.46 -1.92 0.04
C ASP A 5 4.32 -0.80 0.60
N ILE A 6 4.45 -0.77 1.92
CA ILE A 6 5.31 0.20 2.60
C ILE A 6 6.79 0.04 2.21
N TYR A 7 7.22 -1.05 1.57
CA TYR A 7 8.61 -1.22 1.14
C TYR A 7 8.85 -0.84 -0.32
N GLY A 8 7.79 -0.44 -1.03
CA GLY A 8 7.87 0.02 -2.41
C GLY A 8 7.74 -1.09 -3.44
N ASN A 9 7.33 -2.30 -3.05
CA ASN A 9 6.89 -3.30 -4.03
C ASN A 9 5.52 -2.90 -4.56
N VAL A 10 5.27 -3.18 -5.84
CA VAL A 10 4.05 -2.78 -6.54
C VAL A 10 3.37 -3.99 -7.17
N ASN A 11 2.06 -4.04 -6.97
CA ASN A 11 1.12 -4.90 -7.67
C ASN A 11 0.42 -4.10 -8.77
N SER A 12 0.40 -4.64 -9.97
CA SER A 12 -0.25 -4.06 -11.15
C SER A 12 -1.38 -4.94 -11.69
N THR A 13 -1.54 -6.17 -11.19
CA THR A 13 -2.28 -7.22 -11.90
C THR A 13 -3.36 -7.91 -11.08
N HIS A 14 -3.07 -8.32 -9.84
CA HIS A 14 -3.95 -9.23 -9.10
C HIS A 14 -4.63 -8.54 -7.93
N VAL A 15 -5.95 -8.37 -8.00
CA VAL A 15 -6.76 -8.02 -6.83
C VAL A 15 -6.73 -9.21 -5.86
N LEU A 16 -6.40 -8.94 -4.60
CA LEU A 16 -6.32 -9.96 -3.53
C LEU A 16 -5.42 -11.15 -3.93
N GLY A 17 -4.34 -10.87 -4.66
CA GLY A 17 -3.30 -11.84 -5.03
C GLY A 17 -3.73 -12.93 -6.01
N SER A 18 -4.99 -12.95 -6.45
CA SER A 18 -5.53 -14.08 -7.23
C SER A 18 -6.48 -13.68 -8.36
N SER A 19 -7.18 -12.54 -8.25
CA SER A 19 -8.11 -12.09 -9.28
C SER A 19 -7.40 -11.17 -10.28
N MET A 20 -7.17 -11.66 -11.50
CA MET A 20 -6.55 -10.89 -12.57
C MET A 20 -7.43 -9.70 -12.99
N MET A 21 -6.82 -8.53 -13.14
CA MET A 21 -7.43 -7.35 -13.74
C MET A 21 -7.26 -7.34 -15.25
N ASN A 22 -6.09 -6.91 -15.73
CA ASN A 22 -5.77 -6.82 -17.16
C ASN A 22 -4.54 -7.66 -17.52
N GLY A 23 -3.44 -7.46 -16.79
CA GLY A 23 -2.14 -8.09 -17.03
C GLY A 23 -0.99 -7.10 -16.83
N ILE A 24 0.23 -7.60 -16.73
CA ILE A 24 1.42 -6.76 -16.47
C ILE A 24 1.71 -5.79 -17.62
N GLY A 25 1.42 -6.21 -18.86
CA GLY A 25 1.74 -5.44 -20.06
C GLY A 25 3.24 -5.09 -20.14
N GLY A 26 3.56 -3.95 -20.75
CA GLY A 26 4.95 -3.45 -20.83
C GLY A 26 5.43 -2.75 -19.56
N SER A 27 4.67 -2.77 -18.46
CA SER A 27 5.03 -2.01 -17.25
C SER A 27 6.38 -2.46 -16.68
N GLY A 28 6.71 -3.76 -16.74
CA GLY A 28 8.01 -4.30 -16.33
C GLY A 28 9.16 -3.80 -17.21
N ASP A 29 8.96 -3.77 -18.53
CA ASP A 29 9.97 -3.34 -19.50
C ASP A 29 10.40 -1.90 -19.26
N PHE A 30 9.44 -1.00 -19.03
CA PHE A 30 9.73 0.39 -18.72
C PHE A 30 10.27 0.56 -17.30
N THR A 31 9.60 -0.01 -16.30
CA THR A 31 9.93 0.22 -14.88
C THR A 31 11.36 -0.21 -14.56
N ARG A 32 11.83 -1.32 -15.12
CA ARG A 32 13.18 -1.84 -14.84
C ARG A 32 14.29 -1.07 -15.56
N ASN A 33 14.01 -0.53 -16.74
CA ASN A 33 15.01 0.06 -17.63
C ASN A 33 14.96 1.59 -17.69
N ALA A 34 13.92 2.22 -17.13
CA ALA A 34 13.78 3.67 -17.14
C ALA A 34 14.87 4.33 -16.27
N TYR A 35 15.34 5.49 -16.73
CA TYR A 35 16.20 6.36 -15.92
C TYR A 35 15.49 6.78 -14.62
N SER A 36 14.18 7.03 -14.70
CA SER A 36 13.33 7.20 -13.53
C SER A 36 12.04 6.40 -13.65
N SER A 37 11.77 5.54 -12.65
CA SER A 37 10.56 4.73 -12.58
C SER A 37 9.57 5.29 -11.55
N ILE A 38 8.37 5.59 -12.02
CA ILE A 38 7.35 6.32 -11.26
C ILE A 38 6.03 5.54 -11.29
N PHE A 39 5.47 5.26 -10.12
CA PHE A 39 4.13 4.73 -9.99
C PHE A 39 3.17 5.77 -9.42
N MET A 40 1.99 5.83 -10.01
CA MET A 40 0.90 6.70 -9.58
C MET A 40 -0.32 5.87 -9.24
N THR A 41 -1.01 6.22 -8.16
CA THR A 41 -2.29 5.62 -7.76
C THR A 41 -3.04 6.53 -6.78
N PRO A 42 -4.37 6.64 -6.86
CA PRO A 42 -5.16 7.19 -5.75
C PRO A 42 -4.85 6.42 -4.46
N SER A 43 -4.76 7.09 -3.32
CA SER A 43 -4.37 6.43 -2.06
C SER A 43 -5.44 5.48 -1.50
N ILE A 44 -6.69 5.62 -1.96
CA ILE A 44 -7.83 4.76 -1.65
C ILE A 44 -8.67 4.48 -2.89
N ALA A 45 -9.44 3.39 -2.85
CA ALA A 45 -10.44 3.05 -3.86
C ALA A 45 -11.76 2.58 -3.21
N LYS A 46 -12.81 2.43 -4.02
CA LYS A 46 -14.13 1.92 -3.62
C LYS A 46 -14.72 2.64 -2.39
N GLY A 47 -14.73 3.97 -2.44
CA GLY A 47 -15.29 4.81 -1.37
C GLY A 47 -14.44 4.85 -0.10
N GLY A 48 -13.18 4.41 -0.14
CA GLY A 48 -12.32 4.32 1.05
C GLY A 48 -12.29 2.94 1.69
N LYS A 49 -12.95 1.93 1.09
CA LYS A 49 -12.91 0.53 1.57
C LYS A 49 -11.58 -0.16 1.25
N PHE A 50 -10.88 0.29 0.22
CA PHE A 50 -9.58 -0.25 -0.20
C PHE A 50 -8.50 0.80 -0.01
N SER A 51 -7.37 0.43 0.59
CA SER A 51 -6.17 1.25 0.60
C SER A 51 -5.22 0.82 -0.50
N ALA A 52 -4.71 1.75 -1.29
CA ALA A 52 -3.67 1.45 -2.27
C ALA A 52 -2.28 1.28 -1.65
N PHE A 53 -2.13 1.61 -0.36
CA PHE A 53 -0.88 1.43 0.39
C PHE A 53 -1.10 0.42 1.51
N VAL A 54 -0.42 -0.72 1.43
CA VAL A 54 -0.68 -1.88 2.29
C VAL A 54 0.56 -2.31 3.08
N PRO A 55 0.41 -3.11 4.14
CA PRO A 55 1.55 -3.69 4.85
C PRO A 55 2.49 -4.52 3.96
N MET A 56 1.92 -5.37 3.11
CA MET A 56 2.61 -6.18 2.10
C MET A 56 1.67 -6.36 0.91
N VAL A 57 2.18 -6.25 -0.32
CA VAL A 57 1.35 -6.47 -1.50
C VAL A 57 0.94 -7.94 -1.58
N SER A 58 -0.27 -8.19 -2.07
CA SER A 58 -0.79 -9.56 -2.24
C SER A 58 -0.20 -10.29 -3.45
N HIS A 59 0.38 -9.53 -4.40
CA HIS A 59 1.12 -10.01 -5.56
C HIS A 59 2.20 -8.98 -5.93
N VAL A 60 3.38 -9.42 -6.37
CA VAL A 60 4.48 -8.53 -6.77
C VAL A 60 4.66 -8.61 -8.28
N ASP A 61 4.41 -7.50 -8.99
CA ASP A 61 4.80 -7.33 -10.39
C ASP A 61 6.13 -6.58 -10.50
N HIS A 62 6.36 -5.60 -9.61
CA HIS A 62 7.57 -4.81 -9.57
C HIS A 62 8.12 -4.79 -8.15
N ASN A 63 9.33 -5.30 -7.99
CA ASN A 63 10.02 -5.24 -6.70
C ASN A 63 10.55 -3.83 -6.42
N GLU A 64 10.89 -3.57 -5.17
CA GLU A 64 11.42 -2.30 -4.66
C GLU A 64 12.66 -1.80 -5.41
N HIS A 65 13.47 -2.71 -5.96
CA HIS A 65 14.64 -2.35 -6.76
C HIS A 65 14.30 -1.68 -8.09
N SER A 66 13.08 -1.87 -8.57
CA SER A 66 12.61 -1.34 -9.84
C SER A 66 11.74 -0.10 -9.65
N VAL A 67 11.37 0.25 -8.40
CA VAL A 67 10.45 1.34 -8.08
C VAL A 67 11.20 2.48 -7.38
N GLN A 68 11.29 3.64 -8.02
CA GLN A 68 12.03 4.77 -7.47
C GLN A 68 11.14 5.85 -6.86
N ILE A 69 9.96 6.10 -7.43
CA ILE A 69 9.05 7.17 -6.98
C ILE A 69 7.63 6.62 -6.95
N ILE A 70 6.89 6.91 -5.88
CA ILE A 70 5.46 6.62 -5.77
C ILE A 70 4.70 7.90 -5.45
N ILE A 71 3.56 8.10 -6.10
CA ILE A 71 2.74 9.30 -6.01
C ILE A 71 1.28 8.92 -5.77
N SER A 72 0.63 9.64 -4.84
CA SER A 72 -0.81 9.68 -4.69
C SER A 72 -1.30 11.13 -4.58
N GLU A 73 -2.61 11.33 -4.45
CA GLU A 73 -3.17 12.65 -4.18
C GLU A 73 -2.75 13.23 -2.81
N GLN A 74 -2.19 12.41 -1.92
CA GLN A 74 -1.65 12.85 -0.63
C GLN A 74 -0.24 13.45 -0.74
N GLY A 75 0.50 13.11 -1.79
CA GLY A 75 1.88 13.55 -2.00
C GLY A 75 2.78 12.52 -2.69
N LEU A 76 4.08 12.77 -2.61
CA LEU A 76 5.13 12.04 -3.34
C LEU A 76 6.16 11.44 -2.37
N ALA A 77 6.50 10.17 -2.58
CA ALA A 77 7.61 9.47 -1.92
C ALA A 77 8.72 9.18 -2.94
N ASN A 78 9.90 9.78 -2.75
CA ASN A 78 11.11 9.49 -3.53
C ASN A 78 11.97 8.47 -2.76
N LEU A 79 12.06 7.26 -3.29
CA LEU A 79 12.70 6.10 -2.66
C LEU A 79 14.16 5.92 -3.08
N ARG A 80 14.68 6.78 -3.98
CA ARG A 80 16.08 6.71 -4.40
C ARG A 80 17.01 6.88 -3.20
N ALA A 81 17.99 5.99 -3.11
CA ALA A 81 18.97 5.91 -2.02
C ALA A 81 18.36 5.75 -0.61
N GLN A 82 17.11 5.28 -0.50
CA GLN A 82 16.48 4.97 0.77
C GLN A 82 16.63 3.48 1.10
N SER A 83 16.93 3.19 2.36
CA SER A 83 16.74 1.82 2.89
C SER A 83 15.25 1.46 2.95
N PRO A 84 14.87 0.17 2.98
CA PRO A 84 13.46 -0.23 3.10
C PRO A 84 12.73 0.46 4.26
N LYS A 85 13.37 0.62 5.42
CA LYS A 85 12.79 1.31 6.58
C LYS A 85 12.61 2.83 6.36
N GLN A 86 13.48 3.48 5.61
CA GLN A 86 13.31 4.89 5.24
C GLN A 86 12.22 5.04 4.19
N GLY A 87 12.18 4.15 3.20
CA GLY A 87 11.13 4.06 2.19
C GLY A 87 9.75 3.89 2.83
N ALA A 88 9.61 2.98 3.79
CA ALA A 88 8.37 2.79 4.56
C ALA A 88 7.88 4.05 5.25
N LYS A 89 8.77 4.75 5.95
CA LYS A 89 8.39 6.04 6.55
C LYS A 89 7.94 7.04 5.50
N LEU A 90 8.64 7.16 4.37
CA LEU A 90 8.24 8.10 3.32
C LEU A 90 6.89 7.76 2.69
N ILE A 91 6.65 6.49 2.33
CA ILE A 91 5.38 6.04 1.72
C ILE A 91 4.21 6.29 2.68
N ILE A 92 4.37 5.90 3.95
CA ILE A 92 3.34 6.09 4.98
C ILE A 92 3.04 7.58 5.16
N GLU A 93 4.06 8.42 5.30
CA GLU A 93 3.88 9.84 5.62
C GLU A 93 3.43 10.69 4.43
N LYS A 94 3.83 10.33 3.21
CA LYS A 94 3.64 11.16 2.01
C LYS A 94 2.56 10.66 1.07
N CYS A 95 2.24 9.37 1.07
CA CYS A 95 1.36 8.79 0.04
C CYS A 95 0.12 8.11 0.61
N ALA A 96 0.20 7.53 1.81
CA ALA A 96 -0.95 6.85 2.41
C ALA A 96 -2.07 7.83 2.81
N HIS A 97 -3.32 7.42 2.60
CA HIS A 97 -4.51 8.18 3.00
C HIS A 97 -4.56 8.36 4.53
N PRO A 98 -5.05 9.50 5.06
CA PRO A 98 -5.19 9.72 6.50
C PRO A 98 -5.95 8.60 7.23
N MET A 99 -6.98 8.02 6.59
CA MET A 99 -7.77 6.90 7.13
C MET A 99 -6.92 5.65 7.43
N TYR A 100 -5.83 5.43 6.69
CA TYR A 100 -5.01 4.22 6.79
C TYR A 100 -3.61 4.48 7.34
N ARG A 101 -3.18 5.75 7.38
CA ARG A 101 -1.81 6.14 7.74
C ARG A 101 -1.41 5.64 9.13
N ASP A 102 -2.26 5.83 10.13
CA ASP A 102 -1.97 5.38 11.49
C ASP A 102 -1.93 3.85 11.60
N LEU A 103 -2.81 3.15 10.88
CA LEU A 103 -2.79 1.69 10.82
C LEU A 103 -1.47 1.16 10.21
N LEU A 104 -0.93 1.82 9.18
CA LEU A 104 0.37 1.46 8.60
C LEU A 104 1.52 1.77 9.55
N ARG A 105 1.48 2.91 10.26
CA ARG A 105 2.48 3.26 11.29
C ARG A 105 2.51 2.17 12.36
N ASP A 106 1.35 1.72 12.81
CA ASP A 106 1.25 0.72 13.87
C ASP A 106 1.67 -0.67 13.39
N TYR A 107 1.30 -1.07 12.16
CA TYR A 107 1.86 -2.25 11.54
C TYR A 107 3.39 -2.19 11.48
N PHE A 108 3.96 -1.08 11.01
CA PHE A 108 5.41 -0.94 10.86
C PHE A 108 6.14 -1.02 12.21
N LYS A 109 5.63 -0.33 13.25
CA LYS A 109 6.16 -0.43 14.62
C LYS A 109 6.09 -1.86 15.15
N GLN A 110 4.97 -2.56 14.92
CA GLN A 110 4.79 -3.94 15.35
C GLN A 110 5.75 -4.87 14.61
N ALA A 111 5.88 -4.71 13.30
CA ALA A 111 6.79 -5.48 12.46
C ALA A 111 8.25 -5.30 12.90
N GLN A 112 8.67 -4.08 13.26
CA GLN A 112 10.01 -3.85 13.81
C GLN A 112 10.29 -4.64 15.09
N ARG A 113 9.27 -4.88 15.92
CA ARG A 113 9.40 -5.67 17.16
C ARG A 113 9.33 -7.18 16.91
N ALA A 114 8.46 -7.61 16.01
CA ALA A 114 8.14 -9.01 15.79
C ALA A 114 8.99 -9.70 14.72
N SER A 115 9.59 -8.94 13.79
CA SER A 115 10.27 -9.53 12.65
C SER A 115 11.59 -10.21 13.02
N PHE A 116 11.81 -11.37 12.43
CA PHE A 116 13.08 -12.12 12.54
C PHE A 116 14.25 -11.31 11.96
N GLY A 117 14.03 -10.66 10.82
CA GLY A 117 15.02 -9.83 10.13
C GLY A 117 14.68 -8.35 10.21
N GLN A 118 15.70 -7.50 10.40
CA GLN A 118 15.50 -6.05 10.64
C GLN A 118 15.81 -5.16 9.43
N HIS A 119 16.17 -5.77 8.29
CA HIS A 119 16.38 -5.06 7.03
C HIS A 119 15.05 -4.58 6.43
N THR A 120 14.10 -5.51 6.29
CA THR A 120 12.74 -5.29 5.78
C THR A 120 11.74 -5.92 6.76
N PRO A 121 11.40 -5.24 7.87
CA PRO A 121 10.63 -5.86 8.94
C PRO A 121 9.20 -6.23 8.52
N HIS A 122 8.83 -7.50 8.66
CA HIS A 122 7.44 -7.94 8.54
C HIS A 122 7.00 -8.73 9.79
N ASP A 123 5.76 -8.49 10.23
CA ASP A 123 5.00 -9.45 11.02
C ASP A 123 4.21 -10.34 10.04
N LEU A 124 4.70 -11.56 9.80
CA LEU A 124 4.11 -12.48 8.84
C LEU A 124 2.68 -12.90 9.20
N LYS A 125 2.30 -12.85 10.49
CA LYS A 125 0.93 -13.17 10.92
C LYS A 125 -0.07 -12.11 10.46
N GLN A 126 0.41 -10.89 10.18
CA GLN A 126 -0.43 -9.72 9.90
C GLN A 126 -0.18 -9.11 8.51
N ALA A 127 0.84 -9.56 7.78
CA ALA A 127 1.26 -8.94 6.52
C ALA A 127 0.16 -8.85 5.46
N LEU A 128 -0.73 -9.85 5.38
CA LEU A 128 -1.86 -9.89 4.44
C LEU A 128 -3.23 -9.70 5.14
N SER A 129 -3.26 -9.30 6.41
CA SER A 129 -4.51 -9.27 7.18
C SER A 129 -5.51 -8.23 6.67
N TRP A 130 -5.05 -7.21 5.95
CA TRP A 130 -5.93 -6.22 5.32
C TRP A 130 -6.68 -6.81 4.13
N HIS A 131 -6.01 -7.61 3.30
CA HIS A 131 -6.61 -8.33 2.18
C HIS A 131 -7.64 -9.35 2.67
N VAL A 132 -7.31 -10.11 3.71
CA VAL A 132 -8.24 -11.04 4.37
C VAL A 132 -9.45 -10.28 4.91
N ARG A 133 -9.25 -9.16 5.62
CA ARG A 133 -10.34 -8.34 6.17
C ARG A 133 -11.25 -7.80 5.06
N LEU A 134 -10.69 -7.38 3.92
CA LEU A 134 -11.49 -6.94 2.78
C LEU A 134 -12.39 -8.06 2.26
N GLN A 135 -11.90 -9.30 2.19
CA GLN A 135 -12.71 -10.46 1.78
C GLN A 135 -13.82 -10.78 2.78
N GLU A 136 -13.53 -10.71 4.07
CA GLU A 136 -14.47 -11.10 5.14
C GLU A 136 -15.51 -10.02 5.43
N THR A 137 -15.13 -8.74 5.36
CA THR A 137 -15.95 -7.62 5.85
C THR A 137 -16.30 -6.59 4.78
N GLY A 138 -15.72 -6.69 3.59
CA GLY A 138 -15.90 -5.71 2.52
C GLY A 138 -15.09 -4.41 2.69
N SER A 139 -14.24 -4.29 3.72
CA SER A 139 -13.30 -3.18 3.88
C SER A 139 -11.95 -3.60 4.47
N MET A 140 -10.87 -2.93 4.05
CA MET A 140 -9.57 -3.06 4.70
C MET A 140 -9.50 -2.32 6.04
N HIS A 141 -10.37 -1.34 6.30
CA HIS A 141 -10.34 -0.57 7.55
C HIS A 141 -11.15 -1.29 8.63
N PRO A 142 -10.58 -1.59 9.82
CA PRO A 142 -11.26 -2.36 10.86
C PRO A 142 -12.54 -1.71 11.39
N ASP A 143 -12.57 -0.37 11.43
CA ASP A 143 -13.72 0.41 11.91
C ASP A 143 -14.46 1.15 10.78
N TYR A 144 -14.42 0.64 9.54
CA TYR A 144 -14.96 1.36 8.38
C TYR A 144 -16.43 1.79 8.55
N GLN A 145 -17.30 0.92 9.07
CA GLN A 145 -18.71 1.28 9.24
C GLN A 145 -18.92 2.47 10.18
N LYS A 146 -18.08 2.64 11.21
CA LYS A 146 -18.14 3.81 12.09
C LYS A 146 -17.78 5.08 11.32
N LEU A 147 -16.77 5.01 10.45
CA LEU A 147 -16.35 6.14 9.62
C LEU A 147 -17.41 6.51 8.58
N GLU A 148 -18.01 5.51 7.93
CA GLU A 148 -19.08 5.70 6.95
C GLU A 148 -20.26 6.44 7.58
N ASN A 149 -20.72 6.01 8.76
CA ASN A 149 -21.79 6.67 9.49
C ASN A 149 -21.48 8.15 9.81
N ILE A 150 -20.26 8.44 10.27
CA ILE A 150 -19.83 9.83 10.58
C ILE A 150 -19.83 10.70 9.32
N ILE A 151 -19.37 10.17 8.18
CA ILE A 151 -19.35 10.90 6.91
C ILE A 151 -20.78 11.18 6.44
N GLU A 152 -21.67 10.18 6.50
CA GLU A 152 -23.06 10.36 6.11
C GLU A 152 -23.82 11.33 7.02
N GLU A 153 -23.52 11.38 8.32
CA GLU A 153 -24.08 12.36 9.24
C GLU A 153 -23.56 13.77 8.93
N SER A 154 -22.28 13.93 8.59
CA SER A 154 -21.69 15.22 8.22
C SER A 154 -22.20 15.76 6.88
N GLN A 155 -22.67 14.91 5.97
CA GLN A 155 -23.26 15.34 4.69
C GLN A 155 -24.77 15.64 4.78
N ARG A 156 -25.42 15.20 5.86
CA ARG A 156 -26.85 15.47 6.13
C ARG A 156 -27.09 16.79 6.84
N ASN A 157 -26.06 17.41 7.41
CA ASN A 157 -26.09 18.71 8.09
C ASN A 157 -25.42 19.79 7.23
#